data_AF-A0A7W0LXH1-F1
#
_entry.id   AF-A0A7W0LXH1-F1
#
_cell.length_a   1.000
_cell.length_b   1.000
_cell.length_c   1.000
_cell.angle_alpha   90.00
_cell.angle_beta   90.00
_cell.angle_gamma   90.00
#
_symmetry.space_group_name_H-M   'P 1'
#
loop_
_entity.id
_entity.type
_entity.pdbx_description
1 polymer ?
#
loop_
_entity_poly.entity_id
_entity_poly.type
_entity_poly.pdbx_seq_one_letter_code
_entity_poly.pdbx_strand_id
1 'polypeptide(L)'
;MLSHRFIARVLTAVAVVVPVTVAVALASTGEADPPAPGPVPRAEAMEGAFSNSSRAGEAVFRASGLKPGATTDGTVLVTNEGTSRGLFWLSRTGFSDRQGPAGGTLSERLQVTVLDVTARDAPMLVYTGGLTEMGARPLGFVAPGRSRIYSVAATLLPDTVSRVSAAGNPYEGSSTTISLGWGAIAGEPPAVRGTARPRAPKADERAPRLRLAFPPRQRLLDAGRLVVNARCDQACRLHAAGSLRADGAPRSAATAARHAKPGQVAALRVTFGPAARQAIREALLGGRSVPVRLAVRARDRAGNETVTTRKIWLRPSH
;
A
#
# COMPACT_ATOMS: atom_id res chain seq x y z
N MET A 1 14.98 -81.49 29.31
CA MET A 1 14.32 -80.37 30.01
C MET A 1 12.98 -80.14 29.32
N LEU A 2 11.96 -80.93 29.68
CA LEU A 2 10.83 -80.51 30.54
C LEU A 2 10.11 -79.28 29.94
N SER A 3 9.15 -79.44 29.02
CA SER A 3 7.76 -79.88 29.17
C SER A 3 6.93 -78.98 30.11
N HIS A 4 5.90 -78.31 29.59
CA HIS A 4 4.49 -78.52 29.99
C HIS A 4 3.53 -77.50 29.36
N ARG A 5 2.47 -78.06 28.76
CA ARG A 5 1.24 -77.41 28.30
C ARG A 5 0.44 -76.90 29.49
N PHE A 6 -0.39 -75.86 29.34
CA PHE A 6 -1.68 -75.79 30.04
C PHE A 6 -2.74 -75.03 29.24
N ILE A 7 -3.63 -75.81 28.61
CA ILE A 7 -5.01 -75.45 28.27
C ILE A 7 -5.84 -75.87 29.49
N ALA A 8 -6.76 -75.05 30.00
CA ALA A 8 -8.12 -75.47 30.38
C ALA A 8 -8.95 -74.41 31.15
N ARG A 9 -10.16 -74.21 30.62
CA ARG A 9 -11.48 -74.20 31.29
C ARG A 9 -11.97 -72.95 32.05
N VAL A 10 -12.88 -72.29 31.35
CA VAL A 10 -14.20 -71.79 31.79
C VAL A 10 -14.77 -72.57 32.99
N LEU A 11 -15.21 -71.83 34.01
CA LEU A 11 -16.24 -72.28 34.96
C LEU A 11 -17.11 -71.10 35.38
N THR A 12 -18.38 -71.21 35.00
CA THR A 12 -19.51 -70.34 35.31
C THR A 12 -19.94 -70.55 36.76
N ALA A 13 -20.13 -69.47 37.53
CA ALA A 13 -20.90 -69.52 38.77
C ALA A 13 -21.83 -68.30 38.83
N VAL A 14 -23.12 -68.59 38.65
CA VAL A 14 -24.25 -67.68 38.79
C VAL A 14 -24.54 -67.50 40.27
N ALA A 15 -24.58 -66.25 40.75
CA ALA A 15 -25.17 -65.90 42.04
C ALA A 15 -26.14 -64.75 41.83
N VAL A 16 -27.43 -65.08 41.92
CA VAL A 16 -28.57 -64.17 41.93
C VAL A 16 -28.64 -63.51 43.31
N VAL A 17 -28.60 -62.18 43.38
CA VAL A 17 -28.99 -61.40 44.57
C VAL A 17 -29.91 -60.25 44.16
N VAL A 18 -31.00 -60.16 44.91
CA VAL A 18 -32.19 -59.31 44.80
C VAL A 18 -31.86 -57.81 44.79
N PRO A 19 -32.60 -56.97 44.01
CA PRO A 19 -32.34 -55.54 43.91
C PRO A 19 -32.85 -54.78 45.13
N VAL A 20 -31.99 -53.99 45.77
CA VAL A 20 -32.41 -52.87 46.62
C VAL A 20 -32.40 -51.63 45.74
N THR A 21 -33.57 -51.19 45.32
CA THR A 21 -33.81 -49.91 44.65
C THR A 21 -33.71 -48.78 45.67
N VAL A 22 -32.49 -48.26 45.87
CA VAL A 22 -32.31 -46.92 46.43
C VAL A 22 -32.54 -45.94 45.29
N ALA A 23 -33.67 -45.23 45.33
CA ALA A 23 -33.87 -44.04 44.51
C ALA A 23 -32.93 -42.93 45.02
N VAL A 24 -31.69 -42.96 44.54
CA VAL A 24 -30.79 -41.81 44.67
C VAL A 24 -31.33 -40.76 43.70
N ALA A 25 -31.89 -39.69 44.23
CA ALA A 25 -32.10 -38.48 43.48
C ALA A 25 -30.73 -38.00 42.99
N LEU A 26 -30.40 -38.31 41.73
CA LEU A 26 -29.29 -37.71 41.02
C LEU A 26 -29.64 -36.23 40.88
N ALA A 27 -29.21 -35.43 41.87
CA ALA A 27 -29.03 -34.01 41.68
C ALA A 27 -28.14 -33.88 40.44
N SER A 28 -28.70 -33.36 39.36
CA SER A 28 -27.96 -32.93 38.19
C SER A 28 -26.99 -31.86 38.67
N THR A 29 -25.77 -32.27 39.04
CA THR A 29 -24.64 -31.36 39.03
C THR A 29 -24.56 -30.88 37.59
N GLY A 30 -24.99 -29.66 37.34
CA GLY A 30 -24.76 -29.02 36.05
C GLY A 30 -23.26 -29.07 35.82
N GLU A 31 -22.80 -30.01 35.00
CA GLU A 31 -21.48 -29.95 34.41
C GLU A 31 -21.48 -28.63 33.65
N ALA A 32 -20.80 -27.65 34.23
CA ALA A 32 -20.48 -26.44 33.53
C ALA A 32 -19.80 -26.90 32.24
N ASP A 33 -20.38 -26.56 31.09
CA ASP A 33 -19.77 -26.82 29.80
C ASP A 33 -18.29 -26.42 29.89
N PRO A 34 -17.35 -27.30 29.50
CA PRO A 34 -15.94 -26.97 29.54
C PRO A 34 -15.74 -25.64 28.81
N PRO A 35 -14.95 -24.70 29.37
CA PRO A 35 -14.79 -23.38 28.80
C PRO A 35 -14.39 -23.53 27.33
N ALA A 36 -15.18 -22.90 26.45
CA ALA A 36 -14.98 -22.98 25.01
C ALA A 36 -13.51 -22.67 24.68
N PRO A 37 -12.84 -23.48 23.84
CA PRO A 37 -11.41 -23.33 23.62
C PRO A 37 -11.10 -21.91 23.13
N GLY A 38 -10.08 -21.33 23.76
CA GLY A 38 -9.52 -20.02 23.41
C GLY A 38 -9.12 -19.91 21.93
N PRO A 39 -8.66 -18.74 21.46
CA PRO A 39 -8.12 -18.63 20.12
C PRO A 39 -6.90 -19.57 19.97
N VAL A 40 -6.88 -20.36 18.91
CA VAL A 40 -5.79 -21.30 18.62
C VAL A 40 -5.19 -20.92 17.26
N PRO A 41 -4.01 -20.29 17.22
CA PRO A 41 -3.34 -19.99 15.97
C PRO A 41 -2.77 -21.27 15.35
N ARG A 42 -3.05 -21.49 14.06
CA ARG A 42 -2.38 -22.49 13.23
C ARG A 42 -1.69 -21.80 12.07
N ALA A 43 -0.40 -22.07 11.90
CA ALA A 43 0.42 -21.53 10.83
C ALA A 43 0.72 -22.62 9.79
N GLU A 44 0.48 -22.34 8.52
CA GLU A 44 0.70 -23.26 7.41
C GLU A 44 1.54 -22.57 6.33
N ALA A 45 2.65 -23.19 5.96
CA ALA A 45 3.49 -22.75 4.86
C ALA A 45 2.71 -22.89 3.55
N MET A 46 2.61 -21.79 2.79
CA MET A 46 1.98 -21.81 1.48
C MET A 46 3.04 -21.98 0.38
N GLU A 47 4.02 -21.09 0.35
CA GLU A 47 5.03 -21.02 -0.71
C GLU A 47 6.38 -20.48 -0.23
N GLY A 48 7.42 -20.74 -1.02
CA GLY A 48 8.74 -20.15 -0.85
C GLY A 48 9.57 -20.79 0.26
N ALA A 49 10.28 -19.95 1.01
CA ALA A 49 11.26 -20.36 2.02
C ALA A 49 10.66 -20.94 3.33
N PHE A 50 9.35 -21.18 3.39
CA PHE A 50 8.70 -21.75 4.57
C PHE A 50 8.56 -23.27 4.53
N SER A 51 8.62 -23.88 5.70
CA SER A 51 8.22 -25.26 5.97
C SER A 51 7.29 -25.33 7.19
N ASN A 52 6.34 -26.27 7.17
CA ASN A 52 5.44 -26.52 8.30
C ASN A 52 6.22 -26.99 9.54
N SER A 53 5.81 -26.52 10.72
CA SER A 53 6.30 -27.03 12.00
C SER A 53 5.35 -28.11 12.55
N SER A 54 5.88 -29.02 13.38
CA SER A 54 5.05 -29.94 14.16
C SER A 54 4.43 -29.27 15.39
N ARG A 55 4.86 -28.05 15.72
CA ARG A 55 4.32 -27.26 16.83
C ARG A 55 3.17 -26.38 16.33
N ALA A 56 2.04 -26.43 17.03
CA ALA A 56 0.90 -25.56 16.76
C ALA A 56 1.32 -24.09 16.86
N GLY A 57 0.87 -23.28 15.90
CA GLY A 57 1.20 -21.86 15.84
C GLY A 57 2.67 -21.56 15.53
N GLU A 58 3.42 -22.48 14.93
CA GLU A 58 4.82 -22.24 14.53
C GLU A 58 5.03 -22.60 13.05
N ALA A 59 5.94 -21.88 12.40
CA ALA A 59 6.37 -22.11 11.03
C ALA A 59 7.84 -21.72 10.92
N VAL A 60 8.56 -22.49 10.08
CA VAL A 60 10.01 -22.40 9.98
C VAL A 60 10.36 -21.75 8.65
N PHE A 61 11.11 -20.66 8.68
CA PHE A 61 11.60 -19.95 7.51
C PHE A 61 13.11 -20.19 7.33
N ARG A 62 13.54 -20.58 6.13
CA ARG A 62 14.96 -20.86 5.85
C ARG A 62 15.54 -19.88 4.85
N ALA A 63 16.64 -19.24 5.23
CA ALA A 63 17.44 -18.43 4.33
C ALA A 63 18.81 -19.10 4.08
N SER A 64 19.16 -19.33 2.82
CA SER A 64 20.43 -19.96 2.45
C SER A 64 20.91 -19.48 1.09
N GLY A 65 22.22 -19.49 0.87
CA GLY A 65 22.80 -19.14 -0.44
C GLY A 65 22.59 -17.67 -0.84
N LEU A 66 22.34 -16.80 0.14
CA LEU A 66 22.16 -15.39 -0.10
C LEU A 66 23.50 -14.72 -0.39
N LYS A 67 23.52 -13.92 -1.45
CA LYS A 67 24.60 -12.97 -1.73
C LYS A 67 24.27 -11.63 -1.07
N PRO A 68 25.25 -10.75 -0.78
CA PRO A 68 24.96 -9.41 -0.29
C PRO A 68 23.98 -8.68 -1.23
N GLY A 69 22.91 -8.12 -0.66
CA GLY A 69 21.78 -7.52 -1.37
C GLY A 69 20.70 -8.49 -1.84
N ALA A 70 20.94 -9.81 -1.80
CA ALA A 70 19.95 -10.81 -2.19
C ALA A 70 18.85 -10.96 -1.12
N THR A 71 17.68 -11.36 -1.60
CA THR A 71 16.50 -11.60 -0.77
C THR A 71 15.99 -13.01 -1.00
N THR A 72 15.46 -13.62 0.05
CA THR A 72 14.64 -14.83 0.00
C THR A 72 13.32 -14.54 0.70
N ASP A 73 12.23 -15.10 0.19
CA ASP A 73 10.89 -14.83 0.69
C ASP A 73 10.01 -16.08 0.70
N GLY A 74 8.90 -15.97 1.40
CA GLY A 74 7.88 -16.99 1.48
C GLY A 74 6.59 -16.46 2.06
N THR A 75 5.53 -17.26 1.97
CA THR A 75 4.21 -16.92 2.49
C THR A 75 3.69 -17.96 3.46
N VAL A 76 2.98 -17.49 4.48
CA VAL A 76 2.38 -18.31 5.54
C VAL A 76 0.93 -17.90 5.79
N LEU A 77 0.04 -18.88 5.82
CA LEU A 77 -1.35 -18.74 6.20
C LEU A 77 -1.48 -18.95 7.71
N VAL A 78 -2.14 -18.03 8.40
CA VAL A 78 -2.39 -18.13 9.84
C VAL A 78 -3.88 -18.12 10.08
N THR A 79 -4.40 -19.21 10.63
CA THR A 79 -5.83 -19.41 10.90
C THR A 79 -6.10 -19.42 12.41
N ASN A 80 -7.19 -18.80 12.85
CA ASN A 80 -7.72 -19.02 14.19
C ASN A 80 -8.64 -20.25 14.18
N GLU A 81 -8.14 -21.40 14.60
CA GLU A 81 -8.92 -22.65 14.74
C GLU A 81 -9.68 -22.73 16.08
N GLY A 82 -9.48 -21.75 16.96
CA GLY A 82 -10.22 -21.63 18.20
C GLY A 82 -11.68 -21.24 17.99
N THR A 83 -12.47 -21.35 19.05
CA THR A 83 -13.91 -21.00 19.03
C THR A 83 -14.18 -19.57 19.47
N SER A 84 -13.15 -18.86 19.95
CA SER A 84 -13.23 -17.48 20.39
C SER A 84 -12.31 -16.57 19.58
N ARG A 85 -12.68 -15.30 19.51
CA ARG A 85 -11.83 -14.25 18.92
C ARG A 85 -10.61 -14.03 19.81
N GLY A 86 -9.47 -13.77 19.19
CA GLY A 86 -8.23 -13.50 19.92
C GLY A 86 -7.43 -12.36 19.33
N LEU A 87 -6.65 -11.69 20.18
CA LEU A 87 -5.56 -10.81 19.76
C LEU A 87 -4.36 -11.68 19.39
N PHE A 88 -3.95 -11.63 18.13
CA PHE A 88 -2.83 -12.40 17.61
C PHE A 88 -1.55 -11.58 17.69
N TRP A 89 -0.41 -12.25 17.86
CA TRP A 89 0.92 -11.65 17.70
C TRP A 89 1.87 -12.58 16.95
N LEU A 90 2.82 -11.97 16.25
CA LEU A 90 3.97 -12.65 15.65
C LEU A 90 5.19 -12.43 16.53
N SER A 91 6.02 -13.45 16.71
CA SER A 91 7.29 -13.34 17.41
C SER A 91 8.32 -14.27 16.78
N ARG A 92 9.60 -13.97 16.98
CA ARG A 92 10.68 -14.93 16.72
C ARG A 92 10.85 -15.80 17.96
N THR A 93 10.59 -17.10 17.84
CA THR A 93 10.73 -18.07 18.95
C THR A 93 12.13 -18.66 19.03
N GLY A 94 12.87 -18.64 17.92
CA GLY A 94 14.26 -19.09 17.87
C GLY A 94 14.88 -18.86 16.50
N PHE A 95 16.20 -19.03 16.42
CA PHE A 95 16.91 -19.14 15.15
C PHE A 95 18.20 -19.94 15.35
N SER A 96 18.73 -20.49 14.26
CA SER A 96 20.01 -21.18 14.24
C SER A 96 20.75 -20.88 12.94
N ASP A 97 22.00 -20.45 13.04
CA ASP A 97 22.90 -20.33 11.90
C ASP A 97 23.70 -21.62 11.69
N ARG A 98 23.93 -21.95 10.42
CA ARG A 98 25.04 -22.80 10.00
C ARG A 98 26.01 -21.91 9.23
N GLN A 99 27.19 -21.71 9.81
CA GLN A 99 28.27 -20.95 9.20
C GLN A 99 28.80 -21.65 7.95
N GLY A 100 29.15 -20.86 6.94
CA GLY A 100 29.89 -21.32 5.77
C GLY A 100 31.39 -21.41 6.03
N PRO A 101 32.20 -21.76 5.00
CA PRO A 101 33.64 -21.95 5.15
C PRO A 101 34.40 -20.73 5.69
N ALA A 102 33.90 -19.53 5.42
CA ALA A 102 34.49 -18.28 5.87
C ALA A 102 33.92 -17.78 7.21
N GLY A 103 33.08 -18.58 7.88
CA GLY A 103 32.69 -18.37 9.28
C GLY A 103 31.59 -17.32 9.54
N GLY A 104 31.01 -16.72 8.50
CA GLY A 104 29.97 -15.69 8.67
C GLY A 104 28.65 -16.23 9.21
N THR A 105 27.99 -15.42 10.05
CA THR A 105 26.65 -15.67 10.61
C THR A 105 25.63 -14.82 9.87
N LEU A 106 24.63 -15.44 9.23
CA LEU A 106 23.65 -14.68 8.45
C LEU A 106 22.73 -13.87 9.35
N SER A 107 22.33 -14.40 10.50
CA SER A 107 21.38 -13.76 11.41
C SER A 107 21.77 -12.34 11.84
N GLU A 108 23.06 -12.05 11.95
CA GLU A 108 23.57 -10.72 12.32
C GLU A 108 23.35 -9.65 11.26
N ARG A 109 23.13 -10.05 10.00
CA ARG A 109 23.09 -9.16 8.84
C ARG A 109 21.78 -9.22 8.05
N LEU A 110 20.87 -10.11 8.44
CA LEU A 110 19.56 -10.21 7.82
C LEU A 110 18.64 -9.09 8.29
N GLN A 111 18.15 -8.31 7.34
CA GLN A 111 16.96 -7.49 7.51
C GLN A 111 15.74 -8.32 7.16
N VAL A 112 14.79 -8.43 8.09
CA VAL A 112 13.53 -9.15 7.89
C VAL A 112 12.42 -8.14 7.68
N THR A 113 11.59 -8.36 6.66
CA THR A 113 10.36 -7.62 6.40
C THR A 113 9.18 -8.58 6.45
N VAL A 114 8.13 -8.20 7.17
CA VAL A 114 6.87 -8.94 7.27
C VAL A 114 5.71 -8.05 6.87
N LEU A 115 4.93 -8.50 5.90
CA LEU A 115 3.72 -7.84 5.41
C LEU A 115 2.50 -8.72 5.68
N ASP A 116 1.41 -8.13 6.17
CA ASP A 116 0.06 -8.72 6.08
C ASP A 116 -0.45 -8.47 4.66
N VAL A 117 -0.57 -9.54 3.87
CA VAL A 117 -0.99 -9.52 2.46
C VAL A 117 -2.37 -10.14 2.28
N THR A 118 -3.15 -10.25 3.36
CA THR A 118 -4.53 -10.77 3.33
C THR A 118 -5.39 -9.98 2.34
N ALA A 119 -5.25 -8.64 2.33
CA ALA A 119 -5.81 -7.78 1.29
C ALA A 119 -4.72 -7.51 0.23
N ARG A 120 -4.81 -8.20 -0.92
CA ARG A 120 -3.76 -8.19 -1.95
C ARG A 120 -3.45 -6.81 -2.54
N ASP A 121 -4.42 -5.91 -2.55
CA ASP A 121 -4.34 -4.55 -3.07
C ASP A 121 -3.90 -3.52 -2.01
N ALA A 122 -3.83 -3.91 -0.74
CA ALA A 122 -3.48 -3.03 0.37
C ALA A 122 -2.61 -3.76 1.41
N PRO A 123 -1.38 -4.20 1.05
CA PRO A 123 -0.49 -4.86 1.99
C PRO A 123 -0.10 -3.94 3.15
N MET A 124 -0.11 -4.47 4.38
CA MET A 124 0.21 -3.72 5.59
C MET A 124 1.54 -4.17 6.18
N LEU A 125 2.44 -3.21 6.45
CA LEU A 125 3.71 -3.49 7.11
C LEU A 125 3.50 -3.89 8.58
N VAL A 126 3.93 -5.10 8.94
CA VAL A 126 3.89 -5.61 10.32
C VAL A 126 5.24 -5.39 11.01
N TYR A 127 6.32 -5.67 10.29
CA TYR A 127 7.68 -5.59 10.83
C TYR A 127 8.70 -5.29 9.73
N THR A 128 9.69 -4.46 10.06
CA THR A 128 10.94 -4.33 9.32
C THR A 128 12.05 -4.06 10.32
N GLY A 129 13.17 -4.77 10.23
CA GLY A 129 14.28 -4.63 11.18
C GLY A 129 15.26 -5.82 11.13
N GLY A 130 16.27 -5.81 12.01
CA GLY A 130 17.22 -6.91 12.10
C GLY A 130 16.59 -8.15 12.73
N LEU A 131 16.94 -9.36 12.25
CA LEU A 131 16.40 -10.61 12.80
C LEU A 131 16.54 -10.71 14.33
N THR A 132 17.67 -10.25 14.88
CA THR A 132 17.97 -10.28 16.32
C THR A 132 17.07 -9.36 17.14
N GLU A 133 16.54 -8.29 16.54
CA GLU A 133 15.72 -7.25 17.17
C GLU A 133 14.21 -7.57 17.13
N MET A 134 13.83 -8.65 16.44
CA MET A 134 12.42 -9.02 16.25
C MET A 134 11.78 -9.53 17.56
N GLY A 135 11.16 -8.61 18.29
CA GLY A 135 10.27 -8.92 19.43
C GLY A 135 8.86 -9.32 19.02
N ALA A 136 7.96 -9.47 20.00
CA ALA A 136 6.55 -9.73 19.75
C ALA A 136 5.87 -8.52 19.07
N ARG A 137 5.10 -8.77 18.01
CA ARG A 137 4.40 -7.77 17.20
C ARG A 137 2.91 -8.09 17.15
N PRO A 138 2.03 -7.21 17.65
CA PRO A 138 0.59 -7.45 17.58
C PRO A 138 0.12 -7.43 16.12
N LEU A 139 -0.68 -8.42 15.75
CA LEU A 139 -1.30 -8.55 14.43
C LEU A 139 -2.76 -8.08 14.44
N GLY A 140 -3.31 -7.82 15.63
CA GLY A 140 -4.69 -7.45 15.84
C GLY A 140 -5.59 -8.66 16.04
N PHE A 141 -6.90 -8.41 16.08
CA PHE A 141 -7.87 -9.45 16.40
C PHE A 141 -8.20 -10.32 15.17
N VAL A 142 -8.37 -11.62 15.41
CA VAL A 142 -8.76 -12.61 14.40
C VAL A 142 -9.95 -13.40 14.94
N ALA A 143 -11.07 -13.35 14.22
CA ALA A 143 -12.28 -14.08 14.59
C ALA A 143 -12.11 -15.61 14.35
N PRO A 144 -12.91 -16.45 15.02
CA PRO A 144 -12.93 -17.90 14.81
C PRO A 144 -13.07 -18.27 13.33
N GLY A 145 -12.30 -19.26 12.87
CA GLY A 145 -12.30 -19.74 11.48
C GLY A 145 -11.78 -18.75 10.44
N ARG A 146 -11.28 -17.57 10.86
CA ARG A 146 -10.69 -16.59 9.94
C ARG A 146 -9.19 -16.79 9.83
N SER A 147 -8.69 -16.51 8.63
CA SER A 147 -7.28 -16.62 8.29
C SER A 147 -6.70 -15.28 7.82
N ARG A 148 -5.39 -15.15 7.96
CA ARG A 148 -4.59 -14.05 7.42
C ARG A 148 -3.37 -14.61 6.70
N ILE A 149 -2.93 -13.92 5.67
CA ILE A 149 -1.76 -14.32 4.86
C ILE A 149 -0.64 -13.33 5.15
N TYR A 150 0.52 -13.84 5.52
CA TYR A 150 1.72 -13.03 5.73
C TYR A 150 2.79 -13.38 4.70
N SER A 151 3.42 -12.35 4.14
CA SER A 151 4.63 -12.47 3.33
C SER A 151 5.82 -12.10 4.21
N VAL A 152 6.83 -12.96 4.23
CA VAL A 152 8.08 -12.74 4.96
C VAL A 152 9.22 -12.77 3.98
N ALA A 153 10.05 -11.73 4.03
CA ALA A 153 11.26 -11.62 3.23
C ALA A 153 12.46 -11.39 4.15
N ALA A 154 13.56 -12.08 3.89
CA ALA A 154 14.83 -11.89 4.55
C ALA A 154 15.87 -11.44 3.51
N THR A 155 16.41 -10.24 3.69
CA THR A 155 17.39 -9.63 2.81
C THR A 155 18.74 -9.60 3.52
N LEU A 156 19.77 -10.15 2.89
CA LEU A 156 21.14 -9.98 3.37
C LEU A 156 21.59 -8.57 3.01
N LEU A 157 21.80 -7.72 4.01
CA LEU A 157 22.22 -6.34 3.75
C LEU A 157 23.58 -6.30 3.04
N PRO A 158 23.81 -5.36 2.11
CA PRO A 158 25.11 -5.16 1.49
C PRO A 158 26.20 -4.95 2.53
N ASP A 159 27.40 -5.46 2.25
CA ASP A 159 28.55 -5.14 3.09
C ASP A 159 28.95 -3.68 2.84
N THR A 160 28.84 -2.84 3.88
CA THR A 160 29.25 -1.44 3.83
C THR A 160 30.76 -1.28 3.99
N VAL A 161 31.48 -2.34 4.35
CA VAL A 161 32.94 -2.35 4.44
C VAL A 161 33.47 -3.40 3.46
N SER A 162 33.87 -2.98 2.26
CA SER A 162 34.59 -3.83 1.30
C SER A 162 35.93 -4.29 1.87
N ARG A 163 35.90 -5.27 2.77
CA ARG A 163 37.04 -6.11 3.08
C ARG A 163 36.81 -7.39 2.32
N VAL A 164 37.21 -7.39 1.06
CA VAL A 164 37.52 -8.65 0.38
C VAL A 164 38.75 -9.18 1.10
N SER A 165 38.53 -9.88 2.21
CA SER A 165 39.56 -10.69 2.84
C SER A 165 39.99 -11.77 1.85
N ALA A 166 41.25 -12.21 1.91
CA ALA A 166 41.73 -13.36 1.15
C ALA A 166 40.90 -14.65 1.41
N ALA A 167 40.08 -14.66 2.47
CA ALA A 167 39.15 -15.71 2.84
C ALA A 167 37.81 -15.73 2.05
N GLY A 168 37.56 -14.80 1.11
CA GLY A 168 36.31 -14.74 0.33
C GLY A 168 35.16 -14.02 1.05
N ASN A 169 33.92 -14.18 0.55
CA ASN A 169 32.72 -13.60 1.17
C ASN A 169 32.37 -14.40 2.44
N PRO A 170 32.36 -13.78 3.64
CA PRO A 170 32.14 -14.49 4.90
C PRO A 170 30.79 -15.23 4.97
N TYR A 171 29.79 -14.76 4.23
CA TYR A 171 28.45 -15.33 4.21
C TYR A 171 28.25 -16.42 3.16
N GLU A 172 29.25 -16.69 2.32
CA GLU A 172 29.18 -17.72 1.29
C GLU A 172 28.98 -19.11 1.92
N GLY A 173 28.00 -19.87 1.40
CA GLY A 173 27.64 -21.18 1.94
C GLY A 173 26.93 -21.16 3.30
N SER A 174 26.74 -19.98 3.91
CA SER A 174 26.04 -19.85 5.19
C SER A 174 24.52 -19.99 5.02
N SER A 175 23.84 -20.43 6.08
CA SER A 175 22.38 -20.52 6.13
C SER A 175 21.86 -20.16 7.52
N THR A 176 20.65 -19.61 7.59
CA THR A 176 19.92 -19.39 8.84
C THR A 176 18.56 -20.05 8.75
N THR A 177 18.12 -20.63 9.86
CA THR A 177 16.74 -21.10 10.04
C THR A 177 16.09 -20.26 11.13
N ILE A 178 14.93 -19.69 10.84
CA ILE A 178 14.17 -18.81 11.72
C ILE A 178 12.89 -19.54 12.12
N SER A 179 12.65 -19.67 13.41
CA SER A 179 11.38 -20.15 13.96
C SER A 179 10.51 -18.96 14.30
N LEU A 180 9.38 -18.85 13.61
CA LEU A 180 8.37 -17.82 13.86
C LEU A 180 7.21 -18.44 14.64
N GLY A 181 6.80 -17.77 15.71
CA GLY A 181 5.67 -18.16 16.54
C GLY A 181 4.52 -17.19 16.41
N TRP A 182 3.33 -17.74 16.19
CA TRP A 182 2.05 -17.08 16.21
C TRP A 182 1.34 -17.45 17.49
N GLY A 183 1.17 -16.47 18.37
CA GLY A 183 0.42 -16.64 19.60
C GLY A 183 -0.90 -15.88 19.56
N ALA A 184 -1.84 -16.29 20.40
CA ALA A 184 -3.10 -15.61 20.59
C ALA A 184 -3.53 -15.61 22.06
N ILE A 185 -4.19 -14.53 22.46
CA ILE A 185 -4.90 -14.43 23.74
C ILE A 185 -6.35 -14.09 23.45
N ALA A 186 -7.27 -14.67 24.20
CA ALA A 186 -8.69 -14.38 24.07
C ALA A 186 -8.95 -12.89 24.31
N GLY A 187 -9.83 -12.30 23.51
CA GLY A 187 -10.22 -10.92 23.67
C GLY A 187 -11.08 -10.41 22.52
N GLU A 188 -11.71 -9.27 22.78
CA GLU A 188 -12.53 -8.56 21.82
C GLU A 188 -11.81 -7.25 21.43
N PRO A 189 -11.90 -6.80 20.16
CA PRO A 189 -11.44 -5.47 19.79
C PRO A 189 -12.06 -4.44 20.73
N PRO A 190 -11.32 -3.41 21.15
CA PRO A 190 -11.94 -2.32 21.87
C PRO A 190 -13.11 -1.83 21.04
N ALA A 191 -14.29 -1.72 21.66
CA ALA A 191 -15.45 -1.16 20.98
C ALA A 191 -15.01 0.18 20.39
N VAL A 192 -14.93 0.24 19.06
CA VAL A 192 -14.62 1.48 18.36
C VAL A 192 -15.83 2.35 18.64
N ARG A 193 -15.80 3.13 19.73
CA ARG A 193 -16.72 4.25 19.92
C ARG A 193 -16.59 5.03 18.63
N GLY A 194 -17.62 5.00 17.80
CA GLY A 194 -17.55 5.49 16.44
C GLY A 194 -16.99 6.90 16.46
N THR A 195 -15.69 7.04 16.25
CA THR A 195 -15.12 8.29 15.81
C THR A 195 -15.81 8.50 14.49
N ALA A 196 -16.75 9.45 14.45
CA ALA A 196 -17.51 9.81 13.27
C ALA A 196 -16.54 9.71 12.10
N ARG A 197 -16.83 8.77 11.17
CA ARG A 197 -16.03 8.54 9.96
C ARG A 197 -15.52 9.90 9.51
N PRO A 198 -14.19 10.16 9.42
CA PRO A 198 -13.71 11.45 8.99
C PRO A 198 -14.49 11.79 7.74
N ARG A 199 -15.36 12.81 7.82
CA ARG A 199 -16.14 13.21 6.66
C ARG A 199 -15.09 13.43 5.60
N ALA A 200 -15.19 12.68 4.49
CA ALA A 200 -14.27 12.86 3.38
C ALA A 200 -14.15 14.39 3.18
N PRO A 201 -12.93 14.94 3.14
CA PRO A 201 -12.76 16.38 3.04
C PRO A 201 -13.65 16.83 1.89
N LYS A 202 -14.59 17.73 2.20
CA LYS A 202 -15.58 18.18 1.22
C LYS A 202 -14.78 18.64 0.00
N ALA A 203 -15.04 18.04 -1.16
CA ALA A 203 -14.33 18.39 -2.39
C ALA A 203 -14.38 19.92 -2.54
N ASP A 204 -13.27 20.54 -2.93
CA ASP A 204 -13.31 21.97 -3.27
C ASP A 204 -14.28 22.12 -4.45
N GLU A 205 -15.38 22.85 -4.24
CA GLU A 205 -16.40 23.12 -5.25
C GLU A 205 -16.20 24.50 -5.89
N ARG A 206 -15.19 25.28 -5.43
CA ARG A 206 -14.97 26.65 -5.89
C ARG A 206 -14.06 26.65 -7.12
N ALA A 207 -14.59 27.17 -8.22
CA ALA A 207 -13.79 27.43 -9.40
C ALA A 207 -12.79 28.59 -9.19
N PRO A 208 -11.59 28.54 -9.83
CA PRO A 208 -10.58 29.56 -9.67
C PRO A 208 -11.01 30.90 -10.28
N ARG A 209 -10.86 31.99 -9.54
CA ARG A 209 -11.17 33.34 -10.04
C ARG A 209 -10.07 33.81 -10.99
N LEU A 210 -10.36 33.75 -12.28
CA LEU A 210 -9.45 34.18 -13.35
C LEU A 210 -9.59 35.67 -13.66
N ARG A 211 -8.47 36.40 -13.62
CA ARG A 211 -8.36 37.77 -14.12
C ARG A 211 -7.39 37.83 -15.28
N LEU A 212 -7.78 38.53 -16.35
CA LEU A 212 -6.97 38.73 -17.55
C LEU A 212 -6.62 40.20 -17.69
N ALA A 213 -5.37 40.48 -18.05
CA ALA A 213 -4.86 41.80 -18.41
C ALA A 213 -4.07 41.72 -19.72
N PHE A 214 -4.19 42.76 -20.54
CA PHE A 214 -3.55 42.85 -21.84
C PHE A 214 -2.60 44.04 -21.82
N PRO A 215 -1.29 43.85 -22.03
CA PRO A 215 -0.39 44.97 -22.22
C PRO A 215 -0.88 45.88 -23.36
N PRO A 216 -0.93 47.20 -23.17
CA PRO A 216 -1.53 48.14 -24.13
C PRO A 216 -0.71 48.28 -25.42
N ARG A 217 0.60 47.99 -25.38
CA ARG A 217 1.50 48.00 -26.53
C ARG A 217 2.25 46.67 -26.60
N GLN A 218 2.23 46.03 -27.76
CA GLN A 218 2.87 44.73 -27.99
C GLN A 218 3.42 44.66 -29.42
N ARG A 219 4.63 44.12 -29.57
CA ARG A 219 5.25 43.87 -30.88
C ARG A 219 4.71 42.60 -31.52
N LEU A 220 3.43 42.59 -31.86
CA LEU A 220 2.75 41.38 -32.34
C LEU A 220 3.32 40.88 -33.67
N LEU A 221 3.59 41.79 -34.62
CA LEU A 221 4.08 41.44 -35.95
C LEU A 221 5.53 40.91 -35.90
N ASP A 222 6.37 41.50 -35.06
CA ASP A 222 7.77 41.09 -34.90
C ASP A 222 7.87 39.79 -34.09
N ALA A 223 7.15 39.69 -32.97
CA ALA A 223 7.26 38.57 -32.04
C ALA A 223 6.37 37.38 -32.42
N GLY A 224 5.43 37.55 -33.35
CA GLY A 224 4.48 36.53 -33.80
C GLY A 224 3.52 36.01 -32.72
N ARG A 225 3.40 36.70 -31.58
CA ARG A 225 2.66 36.24 -30.41
C ARG A 225 2.00 37.38 -29.65
N LEU A 226 0.78 37.12 -29.18
CA LEU A 226 0.05 38.00 -28.25
C LEU A 226 0.37 37.56 -26.81
N VAL A 227 0.78 38.52 -25.98
CA VAL A 227 1.01 38.29 -24.55
C VAL A 227 -0.24 38.67 -23.76
N VAL A 228 -0.65 37.76 -22.88
CA VAL A 228 -1.82 37.91 -22.01
C VAL A 228 -1.41 37.57 -20.60
N ASN A 229 -1.59 38.52 -19.68
CA ASN A 229 -1.29 38.32 -18.28
C ASN A 229 -2.52 37.75 -17.58
N ALA A 230 -2.40 36.53 -17.07
CA ALA A 230 -3.46 35.84 -16.35
C ALA A 230 -3.10 35.70 -14.87
N ARG A 231 -4.06 35.91 -13.98
CA ARG A 231 -3.91 35.71 -12.53
C ARG A 231 -5.07 34.85 -12.03
N CYS A 232 -4.76 33.79 -11.32
CA CYS A 232 -5.72 32.99 -10.56
C CYS A 232 -5.55 33.31 -9.07
N ASP A 233 -6.63 33.24 -8.30
CA ASP A 233 -6.59 33.30 -6.83
C ASP A 233 -6.09 32.00 -6.19
N GLN A 234 -6.25 30.87 -6.88
CA GLN A 234 -5.72 29.55 -6.50
C GLN A 234 -4.74 29.02 -7.55
N ALA A 235 -4.06 27.91 -7.24
CA ALA A 235 -3.17 27.24 -8.18
C ALA A 235 -4.00 26.66 -9.34
N CYS A 236 -3.68 27.03 -10.58
CA CYS A 236 -4.50 26.67 -11.73
C CYS A 236 -3.64 26.32 -12.95
N ARG A 237 -4.16 25.45 -13.81
CA ARG A 237 -3.69 25.25 -15.18
C ARG A 237 -4.49 26.15 -16.11
N LEU A 238 -3.79 26.99 -16.86
CA LEU A 238 -4.35 27.93 -17.81
C LEU A 238 -4.24 27.35 -19.23
N HIS A 239 -5.30 27.47 -20.01
CA HIS A 239 -5.33 27.17 -21.44
C HIS A 239 -6.03 28.30 -22.19
N ALA A 240 -5.28 29.01 -23.03
CA ALA A 240 -5.80 30.04 -23.91
C ALA A 240 -6.06 29.48 -25.31
N ALA A 241 -7.18 29.87 -25.90
CA ALA A 241 -7.53 29.63 -27.29
C ALA A 241 -8.15 30.92 -27.87
N GLY A 242 -7.63 31.42 -28.98
CA GLY A 242 -8.07 32.71 -29.54
C GLY A 242 -8.42 32.66 -31.02
N SER A 243 -9.65 32.97 -31.39
CA SER A 243 -10.07 33.06 -32.80
C SER A 243 -10.07 34.50 -33.31
N LEU A 244 -9.85 34.67 -34.61
CA LEU A 244 -10.01 35.96 -35.28
C LEU A 244 -11.00 35.82 -36.44
N ARG A 245 -11.61 36.94 -36.82
CA ARG A 245 -12.39 37.04 -38.05
C ARG A 245 -11.63 37.93 -39.02
N ALA A 246 -11.25 37.36 -40.16
CA ALA A 246 -10.70 38.08 -41.30
C ALA A 246 -11.62 37.77 -42.49
N ASP A 247 -12.11 38.82 -43.15
CA ASP A 247 -12.98 38.72 -44.34
C ASP A 247 -14.25 37.87 -44.11
N GLY A 248 -14.87 38.01 -42.94
CA GLY A 248 -16.09 37.27 -42.58
C GLY A 248 -15.87 35.81 -42.16
N ALA A 249 -14.73 35.20 -42.48
CA ALA A 249 -14.42 33.82 -42.12
C ALA A 249 -13.73 33.71 -40.74
N PRO A 250 -14.14 32.76 -39.87
CA PRO A 250 -13.42 32.47 -38.64
C PRO A 250 -12.10 31.76 -38.98
N ARG A 251 -10.97 32.34 -38.54
CA ARG A 251 -9.66 31.67 -38.58
C ARG A 251 -9.29 31.23 -37.16
N SER A 252 -9.08 29.93 -37.00
CA SER A 252 -8.76 29.26 -35.73
C SER A 252 -7.26 29.24 -35.45
N ALA A 253 -6.85 29.01 -34.20
CA ALA A 253 -7.08 29.90 -33.07
C ALA A 253 -5.84 29.79 -32.19
N ALA A 254 -5.19 30.90 -31.89
CA ALA A 254 -3.92 30.92 -31.19
C ALA A 254 -3.99 30.23 -29.83
N THR A 255 -3.07 29.31 -29.52
CA THR A 255 -3.10 28.51 -28.29
C THR A 255 -1.92 28.85 -27.37
N ALA A 256 -2.15 28.72 -26.07
CA ALA A 256 -1.08 28.73 -25.06
C ALA A 256 -1.53 27.99 -23.81
N ALA A 257 -0.63 27.26 -23.16
CA ALA A 257 -0.90 26.63 -21.88
C ALA A 257 0.18 26.98 -20.86
N ARG A 258 -0.20 27.20 -19.59
CA ARG A 258 0.74 27.48 -18.51
C ARG A 258 0.16 27.17 -17.14
N HIS A 259 1.00 26.79 -16.19
CA HIS A 259 0.63 26.73 -14.78
C HIS A 259 0.80 28.09 -14.11
N ALA A 260 -0.15 28.48 -13.27
CA ALA A 260 -0.08 29.69 -12.45
C ALA A 260 -0.15 29.33 -10.96
N LYS A 261 0.70 30.01 -10.18
CA LYS A 261 0.65 29.95 -8.71
C LYS A 261 -0.46 30.88 -8.20
N PRO A 262 -1.05 30.60 -7.02
CA PRO A 262 -2.05 31.46 -6.39
C PRO A 262 -1.56 32.90 -6.32
N GLY A 263 -2.36 33.84 -6.79
CA GLY A 263 -2.08 35.26 -6.71
C GLY A 263 -0.92 35.76 -7.58
N GLN A 264 -0.25 34.92 -8.37
CA GLN A 264 0.86 35.35 -9.24
C GLN A 264 0.40 35.59 -10.68
N VAL A 265 1.10 36.50 -11.37
CA VAL A 265 0.85 36.78 -12.79
C VAL A 265 1.57 35.76 -13.66
N ALA A 266 0.80 35.02 -14.45
CA ALA A 266 1.30 34.12 -15.48
C ALA A 266 1.10 34.77 -16.86
N ALA A 267 2.21 35.09 -17.52
CA ALA A 267 2.18 35.52 -18.93
C ALA A 267 1.93 34.32 -19.85
N LEU A 268 0.83 34.35 -20.59
CA LEU A 268 0.45 33.43 -21.66
C LEU A 268 0.91 34.03 -23.00
N ARG A 269 1.66 33.26 -23.79
CA ARG A 269 2.17 33.67 -25.10
C ARG A 269 1.40 32.96 -26.19
N VAL A 270 0.36 33.63 -26.67
CA VAL A 270 -0.64 33.11 -27.60
C VAL A 270 -0.14 33.28 -29.03
N THR A 271 0.16 32.17 -29.72
CA THR A 271 0.78 32.16 -31.06
C THR A 271 -0.26 31.95 -32.15
N PHE A 272 -0.25 32.80 -33.18
CA PHE A 272 -1.21 32.69 -34.29
C PHE A 272 -0.66 31.79 -35.41
N GLY A 273 -1.55 30.99 -36.01
CA GLY A 273 -1.22 30.23 -37.22
C GLY A 273 -0.80 31.14 -38.39
N PRO A 274 -0.10 30.62 -39.42
CA PRO A 274 0.42 31.42 -40.54
C PRO A 274 -0.66 32.26 -41.25
N ALA A 275 -1.80 31.66 -41.59
CA ALA A 275 -2.91 32.35 -42.26
C ALA A 275 -3.55 33.45 -41.40
N ALA A 276 -3.58 33.26 -40.08
CA ALA A 276 -4.03 34.26 -39.12
C ALA A 276 -3.03 35.42 -39.00
N ARG A 277 -1.72 35.12 -38.94
CA ARG A 277 -0.66 36.13 -38.91
C ARG A 277 -0.64 36.99 -40.17
N GLN A 278 -0.80 36.39 -41.34
CA GLN A 278 -0.83 37.12 -42.60
C GLN A 278 -2.03 38.08 -42.66
N ALA A 279 -3.22 37.61 -42.31
CA ALA A 279 -4.40 38.47 -42.26
C ALA A 279 -4.27 39.63 -41.24
N ILE A 280 -3.68 39.35 -40.06
CA ILE A 280 -3.38 40.40 -39.08
C ILE A 280 -2.39 41.42 -39.66
N ARG A 281 -1.32 40.95 -40.31
CA ARG A 281 -0.31 41.82 -40.93
C ARG A 281 -0.91 42.72 -41.99
N GLU A 282 -1.65 42.17 -42.95
CA GLU A 282 -2.29 42.94 -44.02
C GLU A 282 -3.27 43.98 -43.48
N ALA A 283 -4.07 43.61 -42.48
CA ALA A 283 -5.00 44.55 -41.85
C ALA A 283 -4.26 45.68 -41.12
N LEU A 284 -3.25 45.36 -40.31
CA LEU A 284 -2.52 46.36 -39.52
C LEU A 284 -1.64 47.28 -40.39
N LEU A 285 -0.99 46.75 -41.44
CA LEU A 285 -0.23 47.57 -42.41
C LEU A 285 -1.17 48.48 -43.22
N GLY A 286 -2.39 48.04 -43.50
CA GLY A 286 -3.43 48.85 -44.11
C GLY A 286 -4.17 49.81 -43.15
N GLY A 287 -3.67 50.01 -41.92
CA GLY A 287 -4.26 50.93 -40.94
C GLY A 287 -5.56 50.45 -40.27
N ARG A 288 -5.97 49.19 -40.49
CA ARG A 288 -7.23 48.63 -39.99
C ARG A 288 -7.03 47.92 -38.66
N SER A 289 -8.05 47.99 -37.79
CA SER A 289 -8.07 47.25 -36.52
C SER A 289 -8.61 45.84 -36.70
N VAL A 290 -8.00 44.85 -36.04
CA VAL A 290 -8.45 43.44 -36.10
C VAL A 290 -9.05 43.00 -34.77
N PRO A 291 -10.32 42.58 -34.72
CA PRO A 291 -10.92 42.01 -33.52
C PRO A 291 -10.47 40.57 -33.32
N VAL A 292 -9.89 40.29 -32.15
CA VAL A 292 -9.52 38.94 -31.69
C VAL A 292 -10.39 38.56 -30.50
N ARG A 293 -11.01 37.38 -30.54
CA ARG A 293 -11.72 36.81 -29.40
C ARG A 293 -10.83 35.77 -28.74
N LEU A 294 -10.42 36.05 -27.52
CA LEU A 294 -9.59 35.16 -26.72
C LEU A 294 -10.41 34.55 -25.58
N ALA A 295 -10.48 33.22 -25.53
CA ALA A 295 -10.99 32.47 -24.40
C ALA A 295 -9.82 31.92 -23.59
N VAL A 296 -9.82 32.12 -22.28
CA VAL A 296 -8.85 31.54 -21.36
C VAL A 296 -9.59 30.70 -20.33
N ARG A 297 -9.23 29.43 -20.27
CA ARG A 297 -9.74 28.42 -19.35
C ARG A 297 -8.75 28.26 -18.19
N ALA A 298 -9.22 28.36 -16.96
CA ALA A 298 -8.47 28.06 -15.74
C ALA A 298 -9.08 26.84 -15.06
N ARG A 299 -8.28 25.79 -14.81
CA ARG A 299 -8.70 24.58 -14.10
C ARG A 299 -7.84 24.35 -12.86
N ASP A 300 -8.45 24.07 -11.72
CA ASP A 300 -7.72 23.76 -10.48
C ASP A 300 -7.38 22.25 -10.37
N ARG A 301 -6.88 21.82 -9.20
CA ARG A 301 -6.56 20.41 -8.94
C ARG A 301 -7.80 19.55 -8.66
N ALA A 302 -8.86 20.14 -8.10
CA ALA A 302 -10.13 19.47 -7.84
C ALA A 302 -10.95 19.26 -9.12
N GLY A 303 -10.57 19.93 -10.21
CA GLY A 303 -11.21 19.85 -11.51
C GLY A 303 -12.19 20.98 -11.78
N ASN A 304 -12.39 21.92 -10.84
CA ASN A 304 -13.25 23.08 -11.04
C ASN A 304 -12.64 24.00 -12.10
N GLU A 305 -13.52 24.68 -12.82
CA GLU A 305 -13.13 25.41 -14.00
C GLU A 305 -13.79 26.78 -14.11
N THR A 306 -13.04 27.76 -14.60
CA THR A 306 -13.58 29.05 -15.03
C THR A 306 -13.08 29.37 -16.43
N VAL A 307 -13.98 29.81 -17.30
CA VAL A 307 -13.65 30.29 -18.64
C VAL A 307 -13.94 31.79 -18.71
N THR A 308 -12.94 32.57 -19.11
CA THR A 308 -13.09 34.01 -19.35
C THR A 308 -12.82 34.31 -20.82
N THR A 309 -13.78 34.95 -21.48
CA THR A 309 -13.66 35.37 -22.87
C THR A 309 -13.51 36.88 -22.95
N ARG A 310 -12.54 37.36 -23.74
CA ARG A 310 -12.30 38.79 -23.99
C ARG A 310 -12.17 39.05 -25.48
N LYS A 311 -12.87 40.08 -25.97
CA LYS A 311 -12.66 40.65 -27.30
C LYS A 311 -11.61 41.75 -27.19
N ILE A 312 -10.58 41.68 -28.00
CA ILE A 312 -9.45 42.60 -28.02
C ILE A 312 -9.37 43.18 -29.43
N TRP A 313 -9.01 44.45 -29.55
CA TRP A 313 -8.75 45.09 -30.83
C TRP A 313 -7.24 45.24 -30.99
N LEU A 314 -6.69 44.58 -32.01
CA LEU A 314 -5.32 44.82 -32.44
C LEU A 314 -5.33 46.07 -33.30
N ARG A 315 -4.50 47.05 -32.96
CA ARG A 315 -4.43 48.35 -33.63
C ARG A 315 -3.00 48.61 -34.13
N PRO A 316 -2.83 49.34 -35.25
CA PRO A 316 -1.52 49.85 -35.65
C PRO A 316 -0.94 50.75 -34.55
N SER A 317 0.37 50.70 -34.33
CA SER A 317 1.06 51.73 -33.57
C SER A 317 1.27 52.93 -34.49
N HIS A 318 0.63 54.06 -34.19
CA HIS A 318 0.99 55.35 -34.75
C HIS A 318 2.33 55.82 -34.18
#